data_AF-A0A537UBA0-F1
#
_entry.id   AF-A0A537UBA0-F1
#
_cell.length_a   1.000
_cell.length_b   1.000
_cell.length_c   1.000
_cell.angle_alpha   90.00
_cell.angle_beta   90.00
_cell.angle_gamma   90.00
#
_symmetry.space_group_name_H-M   'P 1'
#
loop_
_entity.id
_entity.type
_entity.pdbx_description
1 polymer ?
#
loop_
_entity_poly.entity_id
_entity_poly.type
_entity_poly.pdbx_seq_one_letter_code
_entity_poly.pdbx_strand_id
1 'polypeptide(L)'
;TGATIMTPHEGEFSRLFKAFCIDAPSKLEKARSAARQTGTVILLKGPDTVVAAPDGRAAIAENAPPWLATAGSGDVLAGMVAACLAQGMPAFEAAAAAVWLHGEAGVAAGPGLIAEDLSEAVPAIYRRLFDQLGVRRG
;
A
#
# COMPACT_ATOMS: atom_id res chain seq x y z
N THR A 1 -3.18 -16.78 14.86
CA THR A 1 -2.09 -15.89 14.36
C THR A 1 -2.75 -14.64 13.80
N GLY A 2 -2.26 -13.44 14.16
CA GLY A 2 -2.82 -12.18 13.67
C GLY A 2 -2.36 -11.86 12.26
N ALA A 3 -3.14 -11.06 11.52
CA ALA A 3 -2.71 -10.52 10.23
C ALA A 3 -1.53 -9.55 10.43
N THR A 4 -0.40 -9.81 9.77
CA THR A 4 0.78 -8.92 9.80
C THR A 4 1.07 -8.41 8.39
N ILE A 5 1.25 -7.09 8.29
CA ILE A 5 1.63 -6.39 7.05
C ILE A 5 2.90 -5.58 7.36
N MET A 6 3.94 -5.76 6.54
CA MET A 6 5.17 -4.96 6.62
C MET A 6 5.20 -3.98 5.47
N THR A 7 5.48 -2.70 5.75
CA THR A 7 5.41 -1.61 4.74
C THR A 7 6.77 -0.95 4.45
N PRO A 8 7.83 -1.70 4.12
CA PRO A 8 9.16 -1.11 3.92
C PRO A 8 9.24 -0.30 2.62
N HIS A 9 10.03 0.78 2.62
CA HIS A 9 10.61 1.32 1.38
C HIS A 9 11.90 0.55 1.00
N GLU A 10 12.50 0.81 -0.17
CA GLU A 10 13.64 0.02 -0.69
C GLU A 10 14.83 -0.07 0.29
N GLY A 11 15.20 1.05 0.92
CA GLY A 11 16.23 1.10 1.97
C GLY A 11 15.88 0.30 3.24
N GLU A 12 14.64 0.37 3.73
CA GLU A 12 14.16 -0.45 4.85
C GLU A 12 14.17 -1.93 4.47
N PHE A 13 13.69 -2.26 3.27
CA PHE A 13 13.66 -3.63 2.75
C PHE A 13 15.07 -4.23 2.72
N SER A 14 16.04 -3.50 2.15
CA SER A 14 17.43 -3.95 2.08
C SER A 14 18.04 -4.23 3.47
N ARG A 15 17.64 -3.46 4.48
CA ARG A 15 18.13 -3.64 5.86
C ARG A 15 17.41 -4.79 6.58
N LEU A 16 16.09 -4.82 6.53
CA LEU A 16 15.24 -5.80 7.23
C LEU A 16 15.45 -7.21 6.65
N PHE A 17 15.57 -7.32 5.33
CA PHE A 17 15.65 -8.62 4.66
C PHE A 17 17.06 -9.08 4.31
N LYS A 18 18.09 -8.39 4.82
CA LYS A 18 19.49 -8.73 4.59
C LYS A 18 19.83 -10.18 4.95
N ALA A 19 19.29 -10.68 6.07
CA ALA A 19 19.53 -12.03 6.56
C ALA A 19 18.87 -13.12 5.69
N PHE A 20 17.87 -12.76 4.89
CA PHE A 20 17.15 -13.68 4.00
C PHE A 20 17.85 -13.86 2.64
N CYS A 21 18.97 -13.17 2.39
CA CYS A 21 19.76 -13.26 1.16
C CYS A 21 18.89 -13.24 -0.11
N ILE A 22 17.88 -12.37 -0.15
CA ILE A 22 16.93 -12.28 -1.27
C ILE A 22 17.67 -11.75 -2.49
N ASP A 23 18.10 -12.65 -3.36
CA ASP A 23 18.64 -12.34 -4.68
C ASP A 23 17.54 -12.56 -5.73
N ALA A 24 16.93 -11.47 -6.17
CA ALA A 24 15.83 -11.49 -7.12
C ALA A 24 15.91 -10.27 -8.05
N PRO A 25 15.66 -10.44 -9.37
CA PRO A 25 15.97 -9.42 -10.35
C PRO A 25 14.93 -8.29 -10.40
N SER A 26 13.69 -8.54 -9.94
CA SER A 26 12.63 -7.53 -9.91
C SER A 26 12.13 -7.22 -8.50
N LYS A 27 11.58 -6.01 -8.33
CA LYS A 27 10.88 -5.57 -7.11
C LYS A 27 9.74 -6.52 -6.73
N LEU A 28 9.00 -7.00 -7.74
CA LEU A 28 7.92 -7.98 -7.58
C LEU A 28 8.43 -9.29 -6.96
N GLU A 29 9.51 -9.85 -7.51
CA GLU A 29 10.08 -11.10 -7.02
C GLU A 29 10.70 -10.96 -5.63
N LYS A 30 11.36 -9.82 -5.35
CA LYS A 30 11.85 -9.48 -4.01
C LYS A 30 10.72 -9.47 -2.99
N ALA A 31 9.64 -8.72 -3.25
CA ALA A 31 8.49 -8.62 -2.35
C ALA A 31 7.81 -9.98 -2.13
N ARG A 32 7.62 -10.78 -3.19
CA ARG A 32 7.09 -12.16 -3.09
C ARG A 32 8.00 -13.07 -2.27
N SER A 33 9.31 -13.00 -2.47
CA SER A 33 10.28 -13.78 -1.69
C SER A 33 10.21 -13.42 -0.20
N ALA A 34 10.21 -12.13 0.11
CA ALA A 34 10.06 -11.63 1.48
C ALA A 34 8.75 -12.07 2.14
N ALA A 35 7.63 -12.00 1.40
CA ALA A 35 6.32 -12.43 1.89
C ALA A 35 6.28 -13.92 2.24
N ARG A 36 6.82 -14.76 1.35
CA ARG A 36 6.94 -16.20 1.62
C ARG A 36 7.83 -16.51 2.82
N GLN A 37 8.99 -15.85 2.92
CA GLN A 37 9.95 -16.12 3.99
C GLN A 37 9.47 -15.67 5.37
N THR A 38 8.67 -14.60 5.43
CA THR A 38 8.13 -14.09 6.71
C THR A 38 6.76 -14.64 7.07
N GLY A 39 6.01 -15.18 6.10
CA GLY A 39 4.61 -15.53 6.30
C GLY A 39 3.71 -14.29 6.48
N THR A 40 4.14 -13.12 6.04
CA THR A 40 3.43 -11.84 6.16
C THR A 40 3.15 -11.21 4.80
N VAL A 41 2.20 -10.25 4.75
CA VAL A 41 2.02 -9.43 3.55
C VAL A 41 3.11 -8.36 3.51
N ILE A 42 3.78 -8.22 2.37
CA ILE A 42 4.81 -7.21 2.14
C ILE A 42 4.27 -6.14 1.21
N LEU A 43 4.31 -4.90 1.65
CA LEU A 43 4.01 -3.69 0.87
C LEU A 43 5.33 -2.96 0.64
N LEU A 44 6.01 -3.27 -0.47
CA LEU A 44 7.29 -2.68 -0.85
C LEU A 44 7.05 -1.34 -1.56
N LYS A 45 7.15 -0.25 -0.77
CA LYS A 45 6.80 1.12 -1.16
C LYS A 45 7.72 1.66 -2.27
N GLY A 46 7.14 2.44 -3.17
CA GLY A 46 7.82 3.19 -4.23
C GLY A 46 6.82 3.67 -5.29
N PRO A 47 7.28 4.26 -6.41
CA PRO A 47 6.42 4.68 -7.52
C PRO A 47 5.57 3.53 -8.10
N ASP A 48 6.13 2.33 -8.04
CA ASP A 48 5.53 1.05 -8.42
C ASP A 48 5.31 0.19 -7.17
N THR A 49 4.55 0.67 -6.18
CA THR A 49 4.38 -0.05 -4.91
C THR A 49 3.87 -1.47 -5.14
N VAL A 50 4.57 -2.47 -4.60
CA VAL A 50 4.21 -3.88 -4.74
C VAL A 50 3.59 -4.38 -3.44
N VAL A 51 2.41 -4.97 -3.52
CA VAL A 51 1.78 -5.75 -2.44
C VAL A 51 1.97 -7.23 -2.76
N ALA A 52 2.59 -8.00 -1.87
CA ALA A 52 2.81 -9.43 -2.04
C ALA A 52 2.34 -10.20 -0.81
N ALA A 53 1.59 -11.29 -1.03
CA ALA A 53 1.12 -12.18 0.02
C ALA A 53 1.95 -13.47 0.10
N PRO A 54 1.96 -14.15 1.26
CA PRO A 54 2.69 -15.42 1.44
C PRO A 54 2.20 -16.54 0.52
N ASP A 55 0.94 -16.51 0.12
CA ASP A 55 0.31 -17.48 -0.78
C ASP A 55 0.67 -17.28 -2.27
N GLY A 56 1.53 -16.30 -2.58
CA GLY A 56 2.03 -16.03 -3.93
C GLY A 56 1.25 -14.96 -4.69
N ARG A 57 0.10 -14.50 -4.18
CA ARG A 57 -0.62 -13.36 -4.76
C ARG A 57 0.25 -12.10 -4.71
N ALA A 58 0.12 -11.27 -5.73
CA ALA A 58 0.75 -9.96 -5.74
C ALA A 58 -0.04 -8.96 -6.58
N ALA A 59 0.04 -7.68 -6.22
CA ALA A 59 -0.48 -6.54 -6.95
C ALA A 59 0.62 -5.47 -7.08
N ILE A 60 0.60 -4.74 -8.18
CA ILE A 60 1.49 -3.60 -8.43
C ILE A 60 0.59 -2.38 -8.61
N ALA A 61 0.85 -1.33 -7.85
CA ALA A 61 0.16 -0.07 -8.02
C ALA A 61 0.82 0.76 -9.12
N GLU A 62 -0.01 1.27 -10.04
CA GLU A 62 0.41 2.11 -11.17
C GLU A 62 -0.07 3.57 -11.00
N ASN A 63 -0.86 3.86 -9.97
CA ASN A 63 -1.52 5.16 -9.77
C ASN A 63 -0.81 6.07 -8.75
N ALA A 64 0.47 5.85 -8.45
CA ALA A 64 1.20 6.66 -7.48
C ALA A 64 1.88 7.87 -8.18
N PRO A 65 1.39 9.10 -8.00
CA PRO A 65 2.04 10.26 -8.57
C PRO A 65 3.33 10.64 -7.81
N PRO A 66 4.27 11.35 -8.46
CA PRO A 66 5.60 11.63 -7.89
C PRO A 66 5.55 12.48 -6.61
N TRP A 67 4.52 13.31 -6.43
CA TRP A 67 4.37 14.16 -5.25
C TRP A 67 3.97 13.39 -3.99
N LEU A 68 3.70 12.08 -4.06
CA LEU A 68 3.61 11.22 -2.88
C LEU A 68 4.96 10.99 -2.18
N ALA A 69 6.08 11.35 -2.82
CA ALA A 69 7.42 11.33 -2.23
C ALA A 69 7.66 12.48 -1.24
N THR A 70 6.66 12.79 -0.41
CA THR A 70 6.75 13.76 0.69
C THR A 70 6.89 13.05 2.04
N ALA A 71 7.46 13.73 3.03
CA ALA A 71 7.56 13.20 4.38
C ALA A 71 6.15 12.97 4.97
N GLY A 72 5.97 11.92 5.78
CA GLY A 72 4.68 11.58 6.41
C GLY A 72 3.67 10.84 5.53
N SER A 73 3.79 10.92 4.20
CA SER A 73 2.95 10.17 3.24
C SER A 73 2.89 8.67 3.54
N GLY A 74 4.05 8.07 3.86
CA GLY A 74 4.14 6.66 4.25
C GLY A 74 3.40 6.31 5.56
N ASP A 75 3.31 7.25 6.50
CA ASP A 75 2.58 7.08 7.76
C ASP A 75 1.08 7.11 7.54
N VAL A 76 0.61 8.00 6.66
CA VAL A 76 -0.78 8.05 6.21
C VAL A 76 -1.17 6.73 5.53
N LEU A 77 -0.33 6.21 4.64
CA LEU A 77 -0.54 4.90 4.02
C LEU A 77 -0.66 3.78 5.07
N ALA A 78 0.22 3.76 6.08
CA ALA A 78 0.13 2.77 7.16
C ALA A 78 -1.18 2.90 7.96
N GLY A 79 -1.65 4.13 8.20
CA GLY A 79 -2.95 4.40 8.82
C GLY A 79 -4.13 3.89 7.97
N MET A 80 -4.09 4.10 6.65
CA MET A 80 -5.09 3.57 5.72
C MET A 80 -5.13 2.03 5.73
N VAL A 81 -3.96 1.38 5.73
CA VAL A 81 -3.85 -0.09 5.84
C VAL A 81 -4.48 -0.57 7.16
N ALA A 82 -4.15 0.08 8.28
CA ALA A 82 -4.71 -0.25 9.58
C ALA A 82 -6.23 -0.06 9.62
N ALA A 83 -6.76 1.00 9.00
CA ALA A 83 -8.19 1.25 8.91
C ALA A 83 -8.92 0.17 8.09
N CYS A 84 -8.35 -0.30 6.99
CA CYS A 84 -8.91 -1.41 6.21
C CYS A 84 -8.90 -2.72 7.01
N LEU A 85 -7.80 -3.01 7.72
CA LEU A 85 -7.72 -4.18 8.60
C LEU A 85 -8.76 -4.12 9.74
N ALA A 86 -8.94 -2.95 10.35
CA ALA A 86 -9.92 -2.75 11.43
C ALA A 86 -11.37 -2.97 10.97
N GLN A 87 -11.65 -2.78 9.68
CA GLN A 87 -12.93 -3.10 9.05
C GLN A 87 -13.11 -4.60 8.72
N GLY A 88 -12.14 -5.45 9.07
CA GLY A 88 -12.20 -6.89 8.85
C GLY A 88 -11.75 -7.34 7.45
N MET A 89 -11.13 -6.44 6.68
CA MET A 89 -10.60 -6.78 5.36
C MET A 89 -9.40 -7.74 5.51
N PRO A 90 -9.28 -8.81 4.69
CA PRO A 90 -8.11 -9.67 4.76
C PRO A 90 -6.85 -8.92 4.36
N ALA A 91 -5.69 -9.35 4.88
CA ALA A 91 -4.48 -8.53 4.90
C ALA A 91 -3.98 -8.09 3.51
N PHE A 92 -4.08 -8.98 2.52
CA PHE A 92 -3.64 -8.68 1.16
C PHE A 92 -4.55 -7.62 0.52
N GLU A 93 -5.85 -7.79 0.67
CA GLU A 93 -6.89 -6.88 0.18
C GLU A 93 -6.80 -5.52 0.89
N ALA A 94 -6.57 -5.51 2.20
CA ALA A 94 -6.37 -4.29 2.99
C ALA A 94 -5.17 -3.49 2.50
N ALA A 95 -4.03 -4.15 2.28
CA ALA A 95 -2.84 -3.53 1.72
C ALA A 95 -3.09 -2.99 0.31
N ALA A 96 -3.69 -3.80 -0.58
CA ALA A 96 -3.95 -3.40 -1.96
C ALA A 96 -4.93 -2.21 -2.05
N ALA A 97 -6.03 -2.24 -1.28
CA ALA A 97 -7.01 -1.17 -1.23
C ALA A 97 -6.40 0.13 -0.69
N ALA A 98 -5.61 0.06 0.38
CA ALA A 98 -4.96 1.22 0.97
C ALA A 98 -3.93 1.85 0.02
N VAL A 99 -3.12 1.04 -0.68
CA VAL A 99 -2.16 1.55 -1.67
C VAL A 99 -2.89 2.26 -2.81
N TRP A 100 -3.96 1.65 -3.33
CA TRP A 100 -4.76 2.27 -4.39
C TRP A 100 -5.38 3.60 -3.92
N LEU A 101 -5.99 3.62 -2.73
CA LEU A 101 -6.61 4.81 -2.15
C LEU A 101 -5.58 5.93 -1.92
N HIS A 102 -4.39 5.58 -1.44
CA HIS A 102 -3.29 6.50 -1.25
C HIS A 102 -2.80 7.11 -2.58
N GLY A 103 -2.74 6.31 -3.64
CA GLY A 103 -2.49 6.78 -5.01
C GLY A 103 -3.52 7.80 -5.48
N GLU A 104 -4.82 7.45 -5.35
CA GLU A 104 -5.92 8.35 -5.73
C GLU A 104 -5.95 9.64 -4.89
N ALA A 105 -5.61 9.56 -3.60
CA ALA A 105 -5.47 10.72 -2.72
C ALA A 105 -4.34 11.63 -3.18
N GLY A 106 -3.20 11.05 -3.56
CA GLY A 106 -2.14 11.77 -4.23
C GLY A 106 -2.67 12.48 -5.47
N VAL A 107 -3.31 11.76 -6.40
CA VAL A 107 -3.82 12.34 -7.65
C VAL A 107 -4.78 13.50 -7.39
N ALA A 108 -5.67 13.37 -6.40
CA ALA A 108 -6.66 14.38 -6.05
C ALA A 108 -6.03 15.64 -5.42
N ALA A 109 -5.04 15.48 -4.53
CA ALA A 109 -4.37 16.61 -3.88
C ALA A 109 -3.42 17.36 -4.82
N GLY A 110 -2.72 16.64 -5.70
CA GLY A 110 -1.89 17.22 -6.74
C GLY A 110 -0.52 17.75 -6.26
N PRO A 111 0.19 18.52 -7.11
CA PRO A 111 1.52 19.03 -6.81
C PRO A 111 1.54 19.94 -5.59
N GLY A 112 2.54 19.76 -4.72
CA GLY A 112 2.71 20.55 -3.50
C GLY A 112 1.98 20.01 -2.27
N LEU A 113 1.37 18.82 -2.37
CA LEU A 113 0.68 18.21 -1.24
C LEU A 113 1.59 18.02 -0.02
N ILE A 114 0.98 18.11 1.15
CA ILE A 114 1.50 17.63 2.44
C ILE A 114 0.79 16.33 2.83
N ALA A 115 1.32 15.63 3.83
CA ALA A 115 0.77 14.32 4.22
C ALA A 115 -0.71 14.42 4.64
N GLU A 116 -1.09 15.50 5.32
CA GLU A 116 -2.43 15.74 5.84
C GLU A 116 -3.49 15.78 4.73
N ASP A 117 -3.16 16.36 3.58
CA ASP A 117 -4.05 16.48 2.41
C ASP A 117 -4.56 15.12 1.93
N LEU A 118 -3.74 14.07 2.08
CA LEU A 118 -4.07 12.72 1.63
C LEU A 118 -5.26 12.14 2.39
N SER A 119 -5.32 12.39 3.69
CA SER A 119 -6.42 11.90 4.54
C SER A 119 -7.72 12.67 4.28
N GLU A 120 -7.62 13.96 3.98
CA GLU A 120 -8.76 14.82 3.64
C GLU A 120 -9.39 14.45 2.29
N ALA A 121 -8.60 13.92 1.35
CA ALA A 121 -9.09 13.49 0.04
C ALA A 121 -9.95 12.21 0.08
N VAL A 122 -9.79 11.36 1.12
CA VAL A 122 -10.40 10.02 1.20
C VAL A 122 -11.94 10.02 1.01
N PRO A 123 -12.72 10.88 1.69
CA PRO A 123 -14.18 10.87 1.54
C PRO A 123 -14.64 11.16 0.11
N ALA A 124 -13.94 12.04 -0.62
CA ALA A 124 -14.27 12.34 -2.01
C ALA A 124 -14.00 11.15 -2.93
N ILE A 125 -12.89 10.43 -2.69
CA ILE A 125 -12.52 9.24 -3.45
C ILE A 125 -13.54 8.12 -3.23
N TYR A 126 -13.94 7.86 -1.97
CA TYR A 126 -14.98 6.87 -1.68
C TYR A 126 -16.31 7.20 -2.33
N ARG A 127 -16.75 8.47 -2.31
CA ARG A 127 -17.97 8.89 -3.01
C ARG A 127 -17.90 8.52 -4.49
N ARG A 128 -16.83 8.92 -5.18
CA ARG A 128 -16.63 8.61 -6.60
C ARG A 128 -16.59 7.10 -6.86
N LEU A 129 -15.86 6.33 -6.04
CA LEU A 129 -15.75 4.88 -6.19
C LEU A 129 -17.12 4.19 -6.01
N PHE A 130 -17.88 4.59 -5.00
CA PHE A 130 -19.20 4.01 -4.73
C PHE A 130 -20.22 4.37 -5.80
N ASP A 131 -20.18 5.60 -6.32
CA ASP A 131 -21.01 6.00 -7.45
C ASP A 131 -20.68 5.14 -8.69
N GLN A 132 -19.40 4.88 -8.98
CA GLN A 132 -18.95 4.00 -10.07
C GLN A 132 -19.39 2.54 -9.89
N LEU A 133 -19.39 2.05 -8.66
CA LEU A 133 -19.83 0.69 -8.32
C LEU A 133 -21.35 0.56 -8.18
N GLY A 134 -22.11 1.64 -8.33
CA GLY A 134 -23.57 1.64 -8.17
C GLY A 134 -24.02 1.33 -6.74
N VAL A 135 -23.17 1.57 -5.74
CA VAL A 135 -23.51 1.37 -4.33
C VAL A 135 -24.50 2.46 -3.91
N ARG A 136 -25.77 2.09 -3.74
CA ARG A 136 -26.80 3.03 -3.28
C ARG A 136 -26.49 3.47 -1.86
N ARG A 137 -26.50 4.79 -1.62
CA ARG A 137 -26.48 5.35 -0.26
C ARG A 137 -27.74 4.86 0.45
N GLY A 138 -27.55 4.07 1.51
CA GLY A 138 -28.62 3.71 2.45
C GLY A 138 -29.09 4.92 3.22
#